data_AF-A0AAD7GLK8-F1
#
_entry.id   AF-A0AAD7GLK8-F1
#
_cell.length_a   1.000
_cell.length_b   1.000
_cell.length_c   1.000
_cell.angle_alpha   90.00
_cell.angle_beta   90.00
_cell.angle_gamma   90.00
#
_symmetry.space_group_name_H-M   'P 1'
#
loop_
_entity.id
_entity.type
_entity.pdbx_description
1 polymer ?
#
loop_
_entity_poly.entity_id
_entity_poly.type
_entity_poly.pdbx_seq_one_letter_code
_entity_poly.pdbx_strand_id
1 'polypeptide(L)'
;RHDPAVTVQTSSPPAQIALPPSAFHSVGNFPDAGDYIHKQLRLPRDAPVNLWSVSEPTDDTKPNLRMVTLMALAIYGSEAKKLTLQGIYQALITRFRWYREHQSDKNWKNSIRHGLSLYKMFVKIGRPTNEPGKGSYWVLDISDGEKFARPRKR
;
A
#
# COMPACT_ATOMS: atom_id res chain seq x y z
N ARG A 1 -49.12 1.40 38.45
CA ARG A 1 -47.87 2.11 38.11
C ARG A 1 -46.75 1.10 38.33
N HIS A 2 -46.30 0.44 37.26
CA HIS A 2 -44.93 -0.09 37.05
C HIS A 2 -44.92 -0.93 35.77
N ASP A 3 -43.95 -0.61 34.93
CA ASP A 3 -43.76 -1.01 33.54
C ASP A 3 -43.26 -2.46 33.38
N PRO A 4 -43.53 -3.13 32.24
CA PRO A 4 -42.81 -4.33 31.87
C PRO A 4 -41.48 -3.96 31.19
N ALA A 5 -40.37 -4.23 31.86
CA ALA A 5 -39.03 -4.08 31.29
C ALA A 5 -38.82 -5.11 30.16
N VAL A 6 -38.58 -4.59 28.95
CA VAL A 6 -38.18 -5.33 27.77
C VAL A 6 -36.77 -5.89 27.97
N THR A 7 -36.62 -7.21 27.87
CA THR A 7 -35.34 -7.90 27.75
C THR A 7 -34.67 -7.51 26.44
N VAL A 8 -33.61 -6.69 26.51
CA VAL A 8 -32.71 -6.45 25.38
C VAL A 8 -31.54 -7.43 25.49
N GLN A 9 -31.51 -8.43 24.61
CA GLN A 9 -30.32 -9.22 24.35
C GLN A 9 -29.31 -8.33 23.61
N THR A 10 -28.32 -7.81 24.33
CA THR A 10 -27.14 -7.21 23.69
C THR A 10 -26.17 -8.33 23.33
N SER A 11 -26.13 -8.69 22.04
CA SER A 11 -25.10 -9.54 21.46
C SER A 11 -23.72 -8.90 21.63
N SER A 12 -22.80 -9.63 22.25
CA SER A 12 -21.38 -9.27 22.32
C SER A 12 -20.82 -8.98 20.91
N PRO A 13 -19.99 -7.94 20.73
CA PRO A 13 -19.23 -7.78 19.49
C PRO A 13 -18.24 -8.95 19.35
N PRO A 14 -17.95 -9.42 18.12
CA PRO A 14 -16.97 -10.48 17.93
C PRO A 14 -15.63 -9.96 18.42
N ALA A 15 -14.98 -10.77 19.27
CA ALA A 15 -13.63 -10.51 19.75
C ALA A 15 -12.74 -10.19 18.54
N GLN A 16 -12.35 -8.92 18.42
CA GLN A 16 -11.23 -8.56 17.58
C GLN A 16 -10.05 -9.30 18.17
N ILE A 17 -9.57 -10.32 17.47
CA ILE A 17 -8.35 -11.03 17.79
C ILE A 17 -7.27 -9.95 17.80
N ALA A 18 -6.88 -9.50 18.99
CA ALA A 18 -5.73 -8.64 19.19
C ALA A 18 -4.51 -9.49 18.84
N LEU A 19 -4.16 -9.49 17.56
CA LEU A 19 -2.94 -10.12 17.07
C LEU A 19 -1.76 -9.47 17.80
N PRO A 20 -0.78 -10.26 18.26
CA PRO A 20 0.40 -9.72 18.92
C PRO A 20 1.13 -8.76 17.96
N PRO A 21 1.73 -7.66 18.45
CA PRO A 21 2.45 -6.68 17.61
C PRO A 21 3.62 -7.30 16.83
N SER A 22 4.03 -8.53 17.15
CA SER A 22 5.08 -9.30 16.46
C SER A 22 4.61 -10.02 15.19
N ALA A 23 3.31 -10.02 14.85
CA ALA A 23 2.80 -10.63 13.62
C ALA A 23 3.05 -9.78 12.36
N PHE A 24 3.55 -8.54 12.51
CA PHE A 24 4.00 -7.70 11.39
C PHE A 24 5.38 -8.10 10.83
N HIS A 25 5.97 -9.18 11.33
CA HIS A 25 7.29 -9.61 10.88
C HIS A 25 7.25 -10.21 9.47
N SER A 26 7.77 -9.40 8.55
CA SER A 26 8.55 -9.80 7.39
C SER A 26 7.81 -10.58 6.32
N VAL A 27 7.46 -9.88 5.24
CA VAL A 27 7.17 -10.50 3.94
C VAL A 27 8.47 -11.07 3.38
N GLY A 28 9.01 -12.15 3.95
CA GLY A 28 10.38 -12.55 3.68
C GLY A 28 11.41 -11.59 4.29
N ASN A 29 12.68 -11.94 4.18
CA ASN A 29 13.83 -11.34 4.87
C ASN A 29 14.17 -9.90 4.41
N PHE A 30 13.20 -9.10 4.00
CA PHE A 30 13.38 -7.71 3.57
C PHE A 30 13.38 -6.75 4.77
N PRO A 31 14.27 -5.76 4.79
CA PRO A 31 14.27 -4.74 5.83
C PRO A 31 12.97 -3.90 5.81
N ASP A 32 12.55 -3.41 6.98
CA ASP A 32 11.35 -2.56 7.09
C ASP A 32 11.52 -1.26 6.30
N ALA A 33 10.69 -1.09 5.27
CA ALA A 33 10.70 0.10 4.42
C ALA A 33 10.11 1.36 5.10
N GLY A 34 9.62 1.27 6.34
CA GLY A 34 9.01 2.38 7.07
C GLY A 34 9.93 3.59 7.21
N ASP A 35 11.12 3.38 7.81
CA ASP A 35 12.14 4.43 8.01
C ASP A 35 12.53 5.13 6.69
N TYR A 36 12.59 4.37 5.61
CA TYR A 36 12.90 4.90 4.28
C TYR A 36 11.79 5.84 3.80
N ILE A 37 10.53 5.43 3.93
CA ILE A 37 9.40 6.24 3.48
C ILE A 37 9.22 7.48 4.38
N HIS A 38 9.44 7.37 5.69
CA HIS A 38 9.43 8.52 6.60
C HIS A 38 10.46 9.58 6.20
N LYS A 39 11.70 9.17 5.91
CA LYS A 39 12.74 10.07 5.40
C LYS A 39 12.34 10.72 4.08
N GLN A 40 11.81 9.93 3.15
CA GLN A 40 11.44 10.40 1.81
C GLN A 40 10.28 11.41 1.84
N LEU A 41 9.32 11.23 2.74
CA LEU A 41 8.17 12.12 2.93
C LEU A 41 8.39 13.20 3.99
N ARG A 42 9.56 13.21 4.65
CA ARG A 42 9.87 14.08 5.79
C ARG A 42 8.80 13.99 6.89
N LEU A 43 8.26 12.80 7.11
CA LEU A 43 7.28 12.52 8.14
C LEU A 43 7.97 12.06 9.43
N PRO A 44 7.39 12.34 10.62
CA PRO A 44 7.89 11.78 11.88
C PRO A 44 7.72 10.26 11.88
N ARG A 45 8.62 9.53 12.56
CA ARG A 45 8.66 8.05 12.57
C ARG A 45 7.39 7.40 13.13
N ASP A 46 6.68 8.09 14.00
CA ASP A 46 5.41 7.60 14.57
C ASP A 46 4.21 7.88 13.68
N ALA A 47 4.37 8.63 12.58
CA ALA A 47 3.27 8.84 11.66
C ALA A 47 2.95 7.55 10.89
N PRO A 48 1.65 7.25 10.68
CA PRO A 48 1.27 6.16 9.81
C PRO A 48 1.82 6.41 8.40
N VAL A 49 2.32 5.37 7.74
CA VAL A 49 2.87 5.44 6.38
C VAL A 49 1.96 4.69 5.44
N ASN A 50 1.03 5.40 4.81
CA ASN A 50 0.15 4.86 3.79
C ASN A 50 -0.37 5.98 2.88
N LEU A 51 -1.22 5.63 1.93
CA LEU A 51 -1.80 6.60 0.98
C LEU A 51 -2.65 7.70 1.65
N TRP A 52 -3.19 7.48 2.85
CA TRP A 52 -3.94 8.49 3.61
C TRP A 52 -3.04 9.48 4.36
N SER A 53 -1.75 9.16 4.52
CA SER A 53 -0.77 10.05 5.13
C SER A 53 -0.36 11.23 4.26
N VAL A 54 -0.78 11.22 3.00
CA VAL A 54 -0.51 12.31 2.04
C VAL A 54 -1.75 13.11 1.75
N SER A 55 -1.58 14.43 1.66
CA SER A 55 -2.66 15.37 1.33
C SER A 55 -3.20 15.12 -0.08
N GLU A 56 -4.52 15.15 -0.22
CA GLU A 56 -5.16 15.16 -1.52
C GLU A 56 -5.12 16.58 -2.09
N PRO A 57 -4.71 16.77 -3.35
CA PRO A 57 -4.84 18.08 -4.00
C PRO A 57 -6.31 18.49 -4.07
N THR A 58 -6.60 19.75 -3.77
CA THR A 58 -7.96 20.31 -3.77
C THR A 58 -8.55 20.50 -5.16
N ASP A 59 -7.71 20.55 -6.19
CA ASP A 59 -8.09 21.07 -7.51
C ASP A 59 -8.42 19.95 -8.52
N ASP A 60 -8.81 18.77 -8.03
CA ASP A 60 -9.02 17.56 -8.85
C ASP A 60 -7.79 17.20 -9.72
N THR A 61 -6.62 17.77 -9.43
CA THR A 61 -5.39 17.54 -10.18
C THR A 61 -4.69 16.27 -9.71
N LYS A 62 -3.79 15.75 -10.56
CA LYS A 62 -2.93 14.64 -10.18
C LYS A 62 -2.10 15.03 -8.95
N PRO A 63 -1.99 14.18 -7.91
CA PRO A 63 -1.19 14.47 -6.73
C PRO A 63 0.23 14.92 -7.10
N ASN A 64 0.72 15.99 -6.46
CA ASN A 64 2.08 16.52 -6.60
C ASN A 64 3.16 15.60 -5.97
N LEU A 65 2.92 14.29 -6.03
CA LEU A 65 3.79 13.25 -5.53
C LEU A 65 4.34 12.42 -6.68
N ARG A 66 5.59 11.97 -6.51
CA ARG A 66 6.20 11.06 -7.47
C ARG A 66 5.44 9.74 -7.47
N MET A 67 5.26 9.15 -8.65
CA MET A 67 4.58 7.85 -8.78
C MET A 67 5.25 6.77 -7.93
N VAL A 68 6.58 6.84 -7.77
CA VAL A 68 7.36 5.96 -6.88
C VAL A 68 6.84 6.02 -5.45
N THR A 69 6.66 7.24 -4.94
CA THR A 69 6.16 7.48 -3.59
C THR A 69 4.75 6.95 -3.43
N LEU A 70 3.87 7.18 -4.41
CA LEU A 70 2.51 6.65 -4.38
C LEU A 70 2.47 5.11 -4.38
N MET A 71 3.28 4.47 -5.24
CA MET A 71 3.39 3.01 -5.28
C MET A 71 3.97 2.45 -3.98
N ALA A 72 5.00 3.10 -3.42
CA ALA A 72 5.59 2.71 -2.15
C ALA A 72 4.58 2.79 -1.01
N LEU A 73 3.84 3.90 -0.91
CA LEU A 73 2.77 4.06 0.08
C LEU A 73 1.64 3.06 -0.09
N ALA A 74 1.29 2.70 -1.32
CA ALA A 74 0.25 1.69 -1.59
C ALA A 74 0.69 0.29 -1.16
N ILE A 75 1.94 -0.10 -1.46
CA ILE A 75 2.49 -1.41 -1.10
C ILE A 75 2.76 -1.50 0.40
N TYR A 76 3.39 -0.48 0.98
CA TYR A 76 3.71 -0.44 2.41
C TYR A 76 2.47 -0.25 3.27
N GLY A 77 1.47 0.47 2.79
CA GLY A 77 0.20 0.64 3.49
C GLY A 77 -0.69 -0.61 3.49
N SER A 78 -0.31 -1.67 2.76
CA SER A 78 -1.05 -2.93 2.77
C SER A 78 -0.73 -3.75 4.01
N GLU A 79 -1.72 -4.49 4.50
CA GLU A 79 -1.58 -5.34 5.70
C GLU A 79 -0.41 -6.32 5.57
N ALA A 80 -0.29 -6.94 4.39
CA ALA A 80 0.74 -7.92 4.10
C ALA A 80 2.00 -7.30 3.47
N LYS A 81 2.21 -5.97 3.55
CA LYS A 81 3.33 -5.19 2.95
C LYS A 81 3.70 -5.60 1.51
N LYS A 82 2.71 -6.13 0.79
CA LYS A 82 2.79 -6.65 -0.57
C LYS A 82 1.49 -6.34 -1.27
N LEU A 83 1.55 -6.04 -2.56
CA LEU A 83 0.36 -5.71 -3.33
C LEU A 83 0.49 -6.20 -4.76
N THR A 84 -0.62 -6.60 -5.37
CA THR A 84 -0.62 -6.95 -6.80
C THR A 84 -0.67 -5.68 -7.65
N LEU A 85 -0.31 -5.77 -8.93
CA LEU A 85 -0.46 -4.63 -9.86
C LEU A 85 -1.88 -4.06 -9.85
N GLN A 86 -2.89 -4.95 -9.87
CA GLN A 86 -4.29 -4.56 -9.79
C GLN A 86 -4.62 -3.89 -8.45
N GLY A 87 -4.08 -4.43 -7.34
CA GLY A 87 -4.22 -3.82 -6.03
C GLY A 87 -3.64 -2.40 -5.97
N ILE A 88 -2.50 -2.15 -6.62
CA ILE A 88 -1.91 -0.80 -6.67
C ILE A 88 -2.85 0.16 -7.39
N TYR A 89 -3.46 -0.27 -8.51
CA TYR A 89 -4.45 0.55 -9.19
C TYR A 89 -5.64 0.87 -8.27
N GLN A 90 -6.19 -0.14 -7.59
CA GLN A 90 -7.32 0.04 -6.69
C GLN A 90 -6.98 0.98 -5.54
N ALA A 91 -5.83 0.83 -4.89
CA ALA A 91 -5.41 1.69 -3.80
C ALA A 91 -5.36 3.18 -4.22
N LEU A 92 -4.84 3.48 -5.42
CA LEU A 92 -4.81 4.85 -5.94
C LEU A 92 -6.21 5.39 -6.28
N ILE A 93 -7.06 4.57 -6.89
CA ILE A 93 -8.44 4.90 -7.26
C ILE A 93 -9.29 5.18 -6.02
N THR A 94 -9.14 4.35 -4.98
CA THR A 94 -9.81 4.51 -3.69
C THR A 94 -9.36 5.78 -2.99
N ARG A 95 -8.06 6.07 -3.01
CA ARG A 95 -7.50 7.24 -2.31
C ARG A 95 -7.80 8.55 -3.01
N PHE A 96 -7.54 8.66 -4.30
CA PHE A 96 -7.44 9.94 -5.00
C PHE A 96 -8.54 10.08 -6.05
N ARG A 97 -9.26 11.19 -6.02
CA ARG A 97 -10.32 11.48 -6.98
C ARG A 97 -9.85 11.48 -8.43
N TRP A 98 -8.70 12.10 -8.74
CA TRP A 98 -8.17 12.13 -10.11
C TRP A 98 -8.03 10.73 -10.73
N TYR A 99 -7.46 9.77 -10.00
CA TYR A 99 -7.32 8.39 -10.48
C TYR A 99 -8.65 7.68 -10.63
N ARG A 100 -9.64 8.06 -9.82
CA ARG A 100 -11.02 7.54 -9.85
C ARG A 100 -11.77 7.98 -11.10
N GLU A 101 -11.56 9.21 -11.54
CA GLU A 101 -12.15 9.74 -12.78
C GLU A 101 -11.40 9.20 -14.02
N HIS A 102 -10.10 8.94 -13.89
CA HIS A 102 -9.26 8.45 -14.98
C HIS A 102 -9.09 6.91 -14.98
N GLN A 103 -10.01 6.16 -14.37
CA GLN A 103 -9.87 4.71 -14.20
C GLN A 103 -9.63 3.92 -15.49
N SER A 104 -10.20 4.37 -16.61
CA SER A 104 -10.05 3.74 -17.92
C SER A 104 -8.75 4.14 -18.64
N ASP A 105 -8.08 5.22 -18.21
CA ASP A 105 -6.89 5.73 -18.86
C ASP A 105 -5.72 4.74 -18.72
N LYS A 106 -5.15 4.39 -19.88
CA LYS A 106 -4.03 3.47 -19.98
C LYS A 106 -2.70 4.16 -19.70
N ASN A 107 -2.62 5.49 -19.82
CA ASN A 107 -1.38 6.24 -19.72
C ASN A 107 -0.81 6.18 -18.31
N TRP A 108 -1.59 6.56 -17.28
CA TRP A 108 -1.12 6.49 -15.90
C TRP A 108 -0.86 5.04 -15.45
N LYS A 109 -1.68 4.07 -15.90
CA LYS A 109 -1.44 2.64 -15.64
C LYS A 109 -0.12 2.16 -16.26
N ASN A 110 0.23 2.69 -17.43
CA ASN A 110 1.51 2.40 -18.06
C ASN A 110 2.67 2.98 -17.27
N SER A 111 2.52 4.21 -16.74
CA SER A 111 3.51 4.81 -15.84
C SER A 111 3.74 3.98 -14.58
N ILE A 112 2.68 3.39 -14.00
CA ILE A 112 2.80 2.47 -12.85
C ILE A 112 3.57 1.20 -13.24
N ARG A 113 3.19 0.52 -14.33
CA ARG A 113 3.89 -0.70 -14.79
C ARG A 113 5.37 -0.44 -15.11
N HIS A 114 5.64 0.67 -15.78
CA HIS A 114 6.99 1.11 -16.07
C HIS A 114 7.76 1.40 -14.78
N GLY A 115 7.17 2.13 -13.84
CA GLY A 115 7.78 2.43 -12.55
C GLY A 115 8.16 1.19 -11.76
N LEU A 116 7.25 0.21 -11.63
CA LEU A 116 7.54 -1.06 -10.96
C LEU A 116 8.73 -1.82 -11.56
N SER A 117 8.97 -1.66 -12.86
CA SER A 117 10.09 -2.32 -13.54
C SER A 117 11.38 -1.48 -13.50
N LEU A 118 11.25 -0.15 -13.50
CA LEU A 118 12.34 0.80 -13.51
C LEU A 118 13.08 0.84 -12.16
N TYR A 119 12.33 0.86 -11.05
CA TYR A 119 12.92 1.05 -9.74
C TYR A 119 13.33 -0.27 -9.07
N LYS A 120 14.55 -0.35 -8.54
CA LYS A 120 15.06 -1.58 -7.88
C LYS A 120 14.25 -1.96 -6.65
N MET A 121 13.75 -0.95 -5.93
CA MET A 121 12.99 -1.16 -4.69
C MET A 121 11.71 -1.96 -4.89
N PHE A 122 11.16 -2.01 -6.12
CA PHE A 122 9.99 -2.83 -6.39
C PHE A 122 10.43 -4.20 -6.87
N VAL A 123 10.28 -5.17 -5.97
CA VAL A 123 10.63 -6.57 -6.24
C VAL A 123 9.37 -7.36 -6.52
N LYS A 124 9.41 -8.11 -7.63
CA LYS A 124 8.33 -9.00 -8.04
C LYS A 124 8.50 -10.35 -7.36
N ILE A 125 7.49 -10.77 -6.59
CA ILE A 125 7.45 -12.08 -5.93
C ILE A 125 6.37 -12.95 -6.56
N GLY A 126 6.70 -14.22 -6.79
CA GLY A 126 5.74 -15.23 -7.23
C GLY A 126 4.59 -15.37 -6.22
N ARG A 127 3.39 -15.67 -6.72
CA ARG A 127 2.31 -16.09 -5.82
C ARG A 127 2.61 -17.49 -5.31
N PRO A 128 2.27 -17.82 -4.05
CA PRO A 128 2.33 -19.19 -3.60
C PRO A 128 1.39 -20.05 -4.47
N THR A 129 1.82 -21.27 -4.80
CA THR A 129 1.08 -22.20 -5.65
C THR A 129 -0.33 -22.51 -5.13
N ASN A 130 -0.56 -22.30 -3.83
CA ASN A 130 -1.85 -22.51 -3.17
C ASN A 130 -2.87 -21.37 -3.39
N GLU A 131 -2.46 -20.22 -3.95
CA GLU A 131 -3.36 -19.09 -4.24
C GLU A 131 -3.55 -18.92 -5.76
N PRO A 132 -4.61 -19.51 -6.35
CA PRO A 132 -4.94 -19.26 -7.74
C PRO A 132 -5.31 -17.79 -7.93
N GLY A 133 -4.54 -17.07 -8.74
CA GLY A 133 -4.80 -15.65 -8.99
C GLY A 133 -3.91 -15.05 -10.08
N LYS A 134 -4.41 -13.99 -10.73
CA LYS A 134 -3.69 -13.31 -11.82
C LYS A 134 -2.58 -12.41 -11.27
N GLY A 135 -1.42 -12.49 -11.90
CA GLY A 135 -0.28 -11.59 -11.66
C GLY A 135 0.57 -11.96 -10.45
N SER A 136 1.61 -11.17 -10.24
CA SER A 136 2.58 -11.35 -9.14
C SER A 136 2.38 -10.32 -8.04
N TYR A 137 2.89 -10.63 -6.84
CA TYR A 137 2.98 -9.63 -5.78
C TYR A 137 4.18 -8.73 -6.02
N TRP A 138 4.03 -7.47 -5.64
CA TRP A 138 5.09 -6.48 -5.58
C TRP A 138 5.33 -6.14 -4.12
N VAL A 139 6.60 -6.18 -3.73
CA VAL A 139 7.06 -5.78 -2.40
C VAL A 139 8.06 -4.65 -2.52
N LEU A 140 8.29 -3.98 -1.41
CA LEU A 140 9.37 -3.02 -1.24
C LEU A 140 10.60 -3.71 -0.66
N ASP A 141 11.71 -3.62 -1.38
CA ASP A 141 13.02 -4.06 -0.91
C ASP A 141 13.96 -2.86 -0.85
N ILE A 142 14.32 -2.46 0.36
CA ILE A 142 15.25 -1.35 0.62
C ILE A 142 16.66 -1.84 1.01
N SER A 143 16.94 -3.13 0.87
CA SER A 143 18.23 -3.74 1.28
C SER A 143 19.44 -3.17 0.54
N ASP A 144 19.27 -2.75 -0.72
CA ASP A 144 20.34 -2.21 -1.57
C ASP A 144 20.52 -0.67 -1.44
N GLY A 145 19.88 -0.06 -0.42
CA GLY A 145 19.90 1.38 -0.16
C GLY A 145 19.10 2.22 -1.16
N GLU A 146 19.27 3.56 -1.10
CA GLU A 146 18.61 4.59 -1.94
C GLU A 146 18.87 4.49 -3.46
N LYS A 147 19.34 3.34 -3.96
CA LYS A 147 19.65 3.13 -5.38
C LYS A 147 18.37 2.84 -6.14
N PHE A 148 17.74 3.93 -6.58
CA PHE A 148 16.49 3.91 -7.32
C PHE A 148 16.56 3.14 -8.65
N ALA A 149 17.65 3.20 -9.42
CA ALA A 149 17.68 2.67 -10.79
C ALA A 149 18.34 1.29 -10.89
N ARG A 150 17.68 0.33 -11.56
CA ARG A 150 18.36 -0.90 -12.01
C ARG A 150 19.50 -0.51 -12.96
N PRO A 151 20.73 -1.05 -12.81
CA PRO A 151 21.78 -0.78 -13.78
C PRO A 151 21.30 -1.23 -15.16
N ARG A 152 21.31 -0.31 -16.15
CA ARG A 152 21.07 -0.67 -17.54
C ARG A 152 22.16 -1.66 -17.95
N LYS A 153 21.76 -2.89 -18.31
CA LYS A 153 22.68 -3.84 -18.94
C LYS A 153 23.01 -3.27 -20.32
N ARG A 154 24.25 -2.78 -20.48
CA ARG A 154 24.83 -2.42 -21.78
C ARG A 154 25.19 -3.69 -22.55
#